data_AF-A0A955CFE8-F1
#
_entry.id   AF-A0A955CFE8-F1
#
_cell.length_a   1.000
_cell.length_b   1.000
_cell.length_c   1.000
_cell.angle_alpha   90.00
_cell.angle_beta   90.00
_cell.angle_gamma   90.00
#
_symmetry.space_group_name_H-M   'P 1'
#
loop_
_entity.id
_entity.type
_entity.pdbx_description
1 polymer ?
#
loop_
_entity_poly.entity_id
_entity_poly.type
_entity_poly.pdbx_seq_one_letter_code
_entity_poly.pdbx_strand_id
1 'polypeptide(L)'
;MMQRICNHAAILIVGIVLGGGLVLWTQNVDVAPKAYASATHGADNFAIATGQVENGIEALYFLDFLTGDLRATVISRRNGAFTGIFAHNVLADFEGVLEDPKFLLVTGLATLPRGRGTSQLADSLIYVAEATSGQVVAYALPFNSTLHAAGKPQAGQFLKVAGGSFRDAFVRD
;
A
#
# COMPACT_ATOMS: atom_id res chain seq x y z
N MET A 1 56.87 6.54 -33.55
CA MET A 1 56.26 7.05 -32.29
C MET A 1 54.88 7.67 -32.54
N MET A 2 54.73 8.53 -33.55
CA MET A 2 53.48 9.23 -33.91
C MET A 2 52.29 8.31 -34.21
N GLN A 3 52.50 7.20 -34.93
CA GLN A 3 51.43 6.26 -35.30
C GLN A 3 50.81 5.52 -34.10
N ARG A 4 51.58 5.29 -33.03
CA ARG A 4 51.05 4.69 -31.79
C ARG A 4 50.12 5.67 -31.08
N ILE A 5 50.46 6.96 -31.06
CA ILE A 5 49.65 8.01 -30.44
C ILE A 5 48.33 8.18 -31.21
N CYS A 6 48.36 8.17 -32.55
CA CYS A 6 47.16 8.22 -33.37
C CYS A 6 46.19 7.05 -33.12
N ASN A 7 46.72 5.83 -32.90
CA ASN A 7 45.88 4.66 -32.66
C ASN A 7 45.18 4.70 -31.29
N HIS A 8 45.84 5.25 -30.27
CA HIS A 8 45.22 5.42 -28.93
C HIS A 8 44.17 6.54 -28.94
N ALA A 9 44.45 7.64 -29.66
CA ALA A 9 43.48 8.72 -29.83
C ALA A 9 42.22 8.23 -30.57
N ALA A 10 42.37 7.38 -31.59
CA ALA A 10 41.25 6.79 -32.32
C ALA A 10 40.36 5.91 -31.41
N ILE A 11 40.96 5.08 -30.56
CA ILE A 11 40.21 4.23 -29.62
C ILE A 11 39.44 5.08 -28.61
N LEU A 12 40.05 6.17 -28.12
CA LEU A 12 39.40 7.06 -27.15
C LEU A 12 38.21 7.80 -27.77
N ILE A 13 38.34 8.28 -29.01
CA ILE A 13 37.24 8.92 -29.75
C ILE A 13 36.10 7.93 -29.96
N VAL A 14 36.40 6.70 -30.39
CA VAL A 14 35.38 5.65 -30.56
C VAL A 14 34.68 5.34 -29.23
N GLY A 15 35.42 5.26 -28.12
CA GLY A 15 34.86 5.06 -26.79
C GLY A 15 33.91 6.19 -26.35
N ILE A 16 34.27 7.45 -26.62
CA ILE A 16 33.42 8.61 -26.31
C ILE A 16 32.16 8.61 -27.17
N VAL A 17 32.26 8.31 -28.46
CA VAL A 17 31.09 8.26 -29.36
C VAL A 17 30.14 7.14 -28.98
N LEU A 18 30.66 5.94 -28.67
CA LEU A 18 29.84 4.82 -28.22
C LEU A 18 29.21 5.07 -26.86
N GLY A 19 29.97 5.62 -25.90
CA GLY A 19 29.47 5.97 -24.57
C GLY A 19 28.39 7.06 -24.64
N GLY A 20 28.64 8.12 -25.42
CA GLY A 20 27.67 9.19 -25.64
C GLY A 20 26.40 8.71 -26.34
N GLY A 21 26.54 7.85 -27.35
CA GLY A 21 25.40 7.21 -28.03
C GLY A 21 24.57 6.33 -27.11
N LEU A 22 25.21 5.56 -26.22
CA LEU A 22 24.51 4.71 -25.25
C LEU A 22 23.76 5.55 -24.20
N VAL A 23 24.36 6.63 -23.70
CA VAL A 23 23.72 7.54 -22.74
C VAL A 23 22.48 8.20 -23.36
N LEU A 24 22.61 8.73 -24.58
CA LEU A 24 21.48 9.31 -25.32
C LEU A 24 20.38 8.28 -25.62
N TRP A 25 20.74 7.02 -25.86
CA TRP A 25 19.78 5.92 -26.05
C TRP A 25 19.00 5.60 -24.76
N THR A 26 19.67 5.61 -23.60
CA THR A 26 19.02 5.33 -22.31
C THR A 26 18.19 6.49 -21.76
N GLN A 27 18.39 7.72 -22.22
CA GLN A 27 17.63 8.90 -21.76
C GLN A 27 16.14 8.86 -22.13
N ASN A 28 15.72 8.00 -23.05
CA ASN A 28 14.32 7.78 -23.42
C ASN A 28 13.73 6.48 -22.86
N VAL A 29 14.44 5.77 -21.98
CA VAL A 29 13.87 4.66 -21.23
C VAL A 29 13.15 5.27 -20.03
N ASP A 30 11.89 5.68 -20.26
CA ASP A 30 10.97 6.06 -19.21
C ASP A 30 10.73 4.85 -18.31
N VAL A 31 11.57 4.67 -17.29
CA VAL A 31 11.21 3.89 -16.09
C VAL A 31 10.31 4.79 -15.25
N ALA A 32 9.20 5.24 -15.83
CA ALA A 32 8.22 6.02 -15.11
C ALA A 32 7.79 5.19 -13.89
N PRO A 33 7.97 5.70 -12.65
CA PRO A 33 7.50 4.98 -11.49
C PRO A 33 5.99 4.76 -11.67
N LYS A 34 5.53 3.51 -11.55
CA LYS A 34 4.11 3.22 -11.59
C LYS A 34 3.44 4.01 -10.46
N ALA A 35 2.58 4.96 -10.82
CA ALA A 35 1.79 5.69 -9.85
C ALA A 35 0.65 4.78 -9.37
N TYR A 36 0.68 4.42 -8.09
CA TYR A 36 -0.42 3.72 -7.44
C TYR A 36 -1.29 4.77 -6.76
N ALA A 37 -2.49 5.00 -7.29
CA ALA A 37 -3.43 5.95 -6.70
C ALA A 37 -4.30 5.19 -5.71
N SER A 38 -4.08 5.42 -4.41
CA SER A 38 -5.05 5.06 -3.37
C SER A 38 -6.22 6.03 -3.41
N ALA A 39 -7.44 5.53 -3.60
CA ALA A 39 -8.65 6.34 -3.51
C ALA A 39 -9.25 6.20 -2.11
N THR A 40 -9.94 7.23 -1.64
CA THR A 40 -10.73 7.19 -0.41
C THR A 40 -12.02 7.96 -0.63
N HIS A 41 -13.14 7.40 -0.18
CA HIS A 41 -14.43 8.06 -0.19
C HIS A 41 -15.26 7.62 1.01
N GLY A 42 -16.02 8.54 1.60
CA GLY A 42 -16.85 8.28 2.77
C GLY A 42 -18.26 8.80 2.58
N ALA A 43 -19.20 8.15 3.24
CA ALA A 43 -20.58 8.57 3.46
C ALA A 43 -20.85 8.60 4.97
N ASP A 44 -22.09 8.90 5.37
CA ASP A 44 -22.42 9.11 6.78
C ASP A 44 -22.16 7.88 7.67
N ASN A 45 -22.35 6.66 7.14
CA ASN A 45 -22.29 5.42 7.93
C ASN A 45 -21.13 4.49 7.55
N PHE A 46 -20.38 4.82 6.50
CA PHE A 46 -19.28 3.96 6.06
C PHE A 46 -18.25 4.74 5.25
N ALA A 47 -17.05 4.20 5.19
CA ALA A 47 -16.02 4.65 4.25
C ALA A 47 -15.44 3.49 3.47
N ILE A 48 -14.95 3.82 2.28
CA ILE A 48 -14.17 2.92 1.44
C ILE A 48 -12.82 3.54 1.12
N ALA A 49 -11.81 2.68 1.00
CA ALA A 49 -10.52 3.06 0.50
C ALA A 49 -9.96 1.95 -0.39
N THR A 50 -9.06 2.31 -1.31
CA THR A 50 -8.28 1.34 -2.06
C THR A 50 -6.83 1.42 -1.64
N GLY A 51 -6.11 0.30 -1.61
CA GLY A 51 -4.70 0.32 -1.25
C GLY A 51 -3.95 -0.85 -1.82
N GLN A 52 -2.67 -0.59 -2.13
CA GLN A 52 -1.81 -1.54 -2.80
C GLN A 52 -1.50 -2.74 -1.89
N VAL A 53 -1.74 -3.94 -2.41
CA VAL A 53 -1.41 -5.19 -1.74
C VAL A 53 -0.03 -5.67 -2.18
N GLU A 54 0.20 -5.66 -3.48
CA GLU A 54 1.47 -6.02 -4.11
C GLU A 54 1.54 -5.29 -5.47
N ASN A 55 2.64 -5.42 -6.21
CA ASN A 55 2.80 -4.85 -7.55
C ASN A 55 1.64 -5.21 -8.50
N GLY A 56 0.76 -4.23 -8.74
CA GLY A 56 -0.39 -4.34 -9.63
C GLY A 56 -1.57 -5.11 -9.03
N ILE A 57 -1.62 -5.28 -7.71
CA ILE A 57 -2.76 -5.85 -6.99
C ILE A 57 -3.21 -4.83 -5.95
N GLU A 58 -4.50 -4.53 -5.95
CA GLU A 58 -5.13 -3.58 -5.03
C GLU A 58 -6.24 -4.28 -4.24
N ALA A 59 -6.40 -3.90 -2.98
CA ALA A 59 -7.53 -4.29 -2.16
C ALA A 59 -8.54 -3.13 -2.07
N LEU A 60 -9.81 -3.49 -2.03
CA LEU A 60 -10.87 -2.60 -1.58
C LEU A 60 -11.06 -2.80 -0.07
N TYR A 61 -11.02 -1.72 0.68
CA TYR A 61 -11.32 -1.67 2.10
C TYR A 61 -12.67 -0.99 2.30
N PHE A 62 -13.46 -1.52 3.22
CA PHE A 62 -14.76 -1.00 3.63
C PHE A 62 -14.80 -0.97 5.16
N LEU A 63 -15.14 0.17 5.73
CA LEU A 63 -15.34 0.36 7.16
C LEU A 63 -16.78 0.78 7.41
N ASP A 64 -17.52 -0.03 8.15
CA ASP A 64 -18.83 0.34 8.70
C ASP A 64 -18.63 1.09 10.01
N PHE A 65 -19.18 2.29 10.14
CA PHE A 65 -19.00 3.13 11.32
C PHE A 65 -19.86 2.65 12.49
N LEU A 66 -21.03 2.08 12.22
CA LEU A 66 -21.97 1.67 13.26
C LEU A 66 -21.48 0.43 14.02
N THR A 67 -20.95 -0.54 13.28
CA THR A 67 -20.43 -1.79 13.86
C THR A 67 -18.94 -1.75 14.11
N GLY A 68 -18.21 -0.85 13.44
CA GLY A 68 -16.75 -0.84 13.38
C GLY A 68 -16.15 -2.01 12.60
N ASP A 69 -16.94 -2.71 11.79
CA ASP A 69 -16.44 -3.79 10.94
C ASP A 69 -15.59 -3.22 9.80
N LEU A 70 -14.27 -3.41 9.88
CA LEU A 70 -13.34 -3.22 8.78
C LEU A 70 -13.27 -4.51 7.97
N ARG A 71 -13.52 -4.41 6.66
CA ARG A 71 -13.45 -5.51 5.71
C ARG A 71 -12.54 -5.17 4.55
N ALA A 72 -11.83 -6.18 4.04
CA ALA A 72 -11.04 -6.08 2.82
C ALA A 72 -11.47 -7.16 1.83
N THR A 73 -11.42 -6.79 0.55
CA THR A 73 -11.49 -7.75 -0.54
C THR A 73 -10.43 -7.53 -1.60
N VAL A 74 -9.93 -8.64 -2.17
CA VAL A 74 -8.98 -8.63 -3.29
C VAL A 74 -9.56 -9.42 -4.47
N ILE A 75 -9.55 -8.79 -5.64
CA ILE A 75 -10.01 -9.40 -6.90
C ILE A 75 -8.93 -10.34 -7.43
N SER A 76 -9.27 -11.61 -7.67
CA SER A 76 -8.38 -12.55 -8.33
C SER A 76 -8.20 -12.18 -9.80
N ARG A 77 -6.94 -12.03 -10.23
CA ARG A 77 -6.59 -11.79 -11.63
C ARG A 77 -6.95 -12.95 -12.56
N ARG A 78 -7.19 -14.15 -12.02
CA ARG A 78 -7.44 -15.37 -12.80
C ARG A 78 -8.89 -15.52 -13.23
N ASN A 79 -9.83 -15.16 -12.35
CA ASN A 79 -11.26 -15.40 -12.57
C ASN A 79 -12.14 -14.17 -12.31
N GLY A 80 -11.56 -13.01 -11.94
CA GLY A 80 -12.29 -11.78 -11.69
C GLY A 80 -13.17 -11.79 -10.44
N ALA A 81 -13.11 -12.85 -9.63
CA ALA A 81 -13.91 -12.98 -8.41
C ALA A 81 -13.18 -12.39 -7.19
N PHE A 82 -13.96 -11.99 -6.18
CA PHE A 82 -13.42 -11.70 -4.85
C PHE A 82 -12.89 -12.98 -4.22
N THR A 83 -11.61 -12.97 -3.84
CA THR A 83 -10.92 -14.18 -3.37
C THR A 83 -10.14 -13.97 -2.07
N GLY A 84 -9.61 -12.78 -1.83
CA GLY A 84 -9.12 -12.41 -0.51
C GLY A 84 -10.26 -11.79 0.28
N ILE A 85 -10.65 -12.35 1.42
CA ILE A 85 -11.71 -11.78 2.29
C ILE A 85 -11.15 -11.66 3.70
N PHE A 86 -11.02 -10.43 4.19
CA PHE A 86 -10.45 -10.17 5.50
C PHE A 86 -11.39 -9.30 6.32
N ALA A 87 -11.44 -9.53 7.62
CA ALA A 87 -12.31 -8.78 8.52
C ALA A 87 -11.66 -8.54 9.87
N HIS A 88 -11.90 -7.38 10.45
CA HIS A 88 -11.52 -7.04 11.83
C HIS A 88 -12.48 -6.01 12.38
N ASN A 89 -12.85 -6.13 13.65
CA ASN A 89 -13.67 -5.13 14.29
C ASN A 89 -12.76 -4.09 14.95
N VAL A 90 -12.76 -2.86 14.43
CA VAL A 90 -11.82 -1.84 14.87
C VAL A 90 -12.13 -1.35 16.28
N LEU A 91 -13.39 -1.43 16.74
CA LEU A 91 -13.77 -0.95 18.08
C LEU A 91 -12.99 -1.63 19.19
N ALA A 92 -12.53 -2.86 18.98
CA ALA A 92 -11.67 -3.58 19.92
C ALA A 92 -10.31 -2.90 20.18
N ASP A 93 -9.91 -1.96 19.32
CA ASP A 93 -8.63 -1.25 19.37
C ASP A 93 -8.71 0.21 19.79
N PHE A 94 -9.93 0.74 19.99
CA PHE A 94 -10.18 2.11 20.42
C PHE A 94 -10.75 2.13 21.84
N GLU A 95 -10.33 3.09 22.64
CA GLU A 95 -10.79 3.25 24.02
C GLU A 95 -11.87 4.34 24.11
N GLY A 96 -12.90 4.15 24.94
CA GLY A 96 -13.90 5.19 25.20
C GLY A 96 -14.69 5.65 23.96
N VAL A 97 -14.90 4.76 23.01
CA VAL A 97 -15.69 5.04 21.79
C VAL A 97 -17.12 5.41 22.18
N LEU A 98 -17.62 6.51 21.62
CA LEU A 98 -18.98 7.01 21.84
C LEU A 98 -20.03 6.11 21.19
N GLU A 99 -21.30 6.26 21.57
CA GLU A 99 -22.42 5.51 20.98
C GLU A 99 -22.61 5.75 19.47
N ASP A 100 -22.14 6.89 18.95
CA ASP A 100 -22.16 7.25 17.52
C ASP A 100 -20.75 7.66 17.07
N PRO A 101 -19.86 6.68 16.82
CA PRO A 101 -18.47 6.98 16.49
C PRO A 101 -18.33 7.46 15.04
N LYS A 102 -17.53 8.50 14.87
CA LYS A 102 -17.21 9.04 13.54
C LYS A 102 -15.83 8.56 13.14
N PHE A 103 -15.74 7.73 12.11
CA PHE A 103 -14.46 7.25 11.64
C PHE A 103 -14.00 7.94 10.35
N LEU A 104 -12.68 8.04 10.22
CA LEU A 104 -11.99 8.30 8.97
C LEU A 104 -11.20 7.07 8.59
N LEU A 105 -11.21 6.73 7.30
CA LEU A 105 -10.46 5.61 6.74
C LEU A 105 -9.57 6.16 5.63
N VAL A 106 -8.27 5.87 5.68
CA VAL A 106 -7.36 6.15 4.57
C VAL A 106 -6.33 5.02 4.45
N THR A 107 -5.72 4.91 3.28
CA THR A 107 -4.63 3.96 3.02
C THR A 107 -3.37 4.71 2.63
N GLY A 108 -2.21 4.11 2.88
CA GLY A 108 -0.93 4.68 2.47
C GLY A 108 0.08 3.59 2.17
N LEU A 109 0.99 3.86 1.22
CA LEU A 109 2.05 2.92 0.85
C LEU A 109 2.98 2.69 2.04
N ALA A 110 3.26 1.42 2.32
CA ALA A 110 4.14 1.02 3.41
C ALA A 110 4.74 -0.36 3.11
N THR A 111 6.06 -0.43 3.00
CA THR A 111 6.77 -1.70 2.87
C THR A 111 7.24 -2.15 4.24
N LEU A 112 6.42 -2.97 4.90
CA LEU A 112 6.76 -3.54 6.20
C LEU A 112 7.76 -4.70 6.03
N PRO A 113 8.71 -4.88 6.96
CA PRO A 113 9.63 -6.01 6.93
C PRO A 113 8.87 -7.34 6.87
N ARG A 114 9.21 -8.18 5.90
CA ARG A 114 8.61 -9.51 5.75
C ARG A 114 9.01 -10.38 6.94
N GLY A 115 8.04 -10.79 7.76
CA GLY A 115 8.26 -11.77 8.83
C GLY A 115 8.68 -13.15 8.28
N ARG A 116 9.17 -14.04 9.15
CA ARG A 116 9.65 -15.40 8.79
C ARG A 116 8.51 -16.40 8.47
N GLY A 117 7.41 -15.97 7.87
CA GLY A 117 6.22 -16.78 7.58
C GLY A 117 5.82 -16.79 6.09
N THR A 118 4.87 -17.67 5.74
CA THR A 118 4.37 -17.87 4.35
C THR A 118 3.44 -16.76 3.87
N SER A 119 2.88 -15.95 4.76
CA SER A 119 2.01 -14.81 4.42
C SER A 119 2.83 -13.53 4.47
N GLN A 120 2.84 -12.78 3.37
CA GLN A 120 3.46 -11.46 3.30
C GLN A 120 2.49 -10.43 3.87
N LEU A 121 2.99 -9.29 4.33
CA LEU A 121 2.13 -8.12 4.54
C LEU A 121 1.96 -7.37 3.21
N ALA A 122 0.78 -6.80 3.02
CA ALA A 122 0.49 -5.90 1.92
C ALA A 122 1.46 -4.72 1.89
N ASP A 123 1.71 -4.18 0.69
CA ASP A 123 2.52 -2.97 0.46
C ASP A 123 1.76 -1.67 0.83
N SER A 124 0.77 -1.76 1.73
CA SER A 124 0.05 -0.62 2.29
C SER A 124 -0.37 -0.85 3.74
N LEU A 125 -0.53 0.27 4.45
CA LEU A 125 -1.20 0.34 5.73
C LEU A 125 -2.60 0.94 5.56
N ILE A 126 -3.52 0.47 6.39
CA ILE A 126 -4.87 1.00 6.55
C ILE A 126 -4.88 1.80 7.84
N TYR A 127 -5.13 3.10 7.75
CA TYR A 127 -5.25 3.98 8.91
C TYR A 127 -6.71 4.25 9.19
N VAL A 128 -7.13 3.97 10.41
CA VAL A 128 -8.47 4.30 10.90
C VAL A 128 -8.32 5.30 12.02
N ALA A 129 -9.02 6.43 11.93
CA ALA A 129 -9.05 7.45 12.96
C ALA A 129 -10.47 7.61 13.48
N GLU A 130 -10.66 7.70 14.79
CA GLU A 130 -11.92 8.10 15.39
C GLU A 130 -11.87 9.62 15.60
N ALA A 131 -12.74 10.33 14.88
CA ALA A 131 -12.67 11.77 14.67
C ALA A 131 -12.98 12.59 15.94
N THR A 132 -13.64 12.01 16.95
CA THR A 132 -14.03 12.72 18.17
C THR A 132 -12.93 12.67 19.24
N SER A 133 -12.39 11.50 19.52
CA SER A 133 -11.29 11.30 20.46
C SER A 133 -9.93 11.64 19.85
N GLY A 134 -9.78 11.56 18.52
CA GLY A 134 -8.50 11.72 17.85
C GLY A 134 -7.59 10.50 17.96
N GLN A 135 -8.10 9.37 18.43
CA GLN A 135 -7.40 8.10 18.38
C GLN A 135 -7.22 7.65 16.94
N VAL A 136 -6.08 7.03 16.65
CA VAL A 136 -5.73 6.50 15.34
C VAL A 136 -5.09 5.12 15.52
N VAL A 137 -5.47 4.17 14.68
CA VAL A 137 -4.91 2.83 14.62
C VAL A 137 -4.51 2.50 13.19
N ALA A 138 -3.32 1.92 13.03
CA ALA A 138 -2.79 1.45 11.76
C ALA A 138 -2.87 -0.08 11.70
N TYR A 139 -3.38 -0.60 10.58
CA TYR A 139 -3.55 -2.02 10.31
C TYR A 139 -2.78 -2.44 9.06
N ALA A 140 -2.28 -3.67 9.06
CA ALA A 140 -1.70 -4.33 7.90
C ALA A 140 -2.59 -5.49 7.44
N LEU A 141 -2.65 -5.70 6.13
CA LEU A 141 -3.35 -6.83 5.52
C LEU A 141 -2.37 -7.99 5.32
N PRO A 142 -2.54 -9.15 5.98
CA PRO A 142 -1.77 -10.34 5.66
C PRO A 142 -2.25 -10.93 4.33
N PHE A 143 -1.34 -11.14 3.38
CA PHE A 143 -1.65 -11.57 2.03
C PHE A 143 -0.74 -12.71 1.57
N ASN A 144 -1.34 -13.75 1.01
CA ASN A 144 -0.62 -14.86 0.42
C ASN A 144 -0.66 -14.76 -1.12
N SER A 145 0.45 -14.27 -1.70
CA SER A 145 0.60 -14.12 -3.15
C SER A 145 0.53 -15.45 -3.91
N THR A 146 0.92 -16.57 -3.28
CA THR A 146 0.86 -17.90 -3.90
C THR A 146 -0.59 -18.37 -4.08
N LEU A 147 -1.41 -18.22 -3.04
CA LEU A 147 -2.85 -18.53 -3.13
C LEU A 147 -3.55 -17.61 -4.13
N HIS A 148 -3.22 -16.31 -4.10
CA HIS A 148 -3.78 -15.35 -5.05
C HIS A 148 -3.42 -15.68 -6.50
N ALA A 149 -2.15 -15.98 -6.78
CA ALA A 149 -1.69 -16.37 -8.12
C ALA A 149 -2.37 -17.66 -8.61
N ALA A 150 -2.65 -18.60 -7.70
CA ALA A 150 -3.42 -19.80 -8.01
C ALA A 150 -4.93 -19.54 -8.24
N GLY A 151 -5.43 -18.33 -7.94
CA GLY A 151 -6.86 -18.00 -7.93
C GLY A 151 -7.63 -18.67 -6.79
N LYS A 152 -6.93 -19.08 -5.73
CA LYS A 152 -7.54 -19.75 -4.57
C LYS A 152 -8.05 -18.71 -3.57
N PRO A 153 -9.19 -18.98 -2.91
CA PRO A 153 -9.65 -18.15 -1.80
C PRO A 153 -8.62 -18.08 -0.67
N GLN A 154 -8.56 -16.94 0.00
CA GLN A 154 -7.80 -16.71 1.22
C GLN A 154 -8.61 -15.81 2.15
N ALA A 155 -8.52 -16.06 3.46
CA ALA A 155 -9.20 -15.26 4.45
C ALA A 155 -8.37 -15.11 5.72
N GLY A 156 -8.67 -14.08 6.50
CA GLY A 156 -7.97 -13.82 7.77
C GLY A 156 -8.43 -12.53 8.43
N GLN A 157 -7.69 -12.12 9.44
CA GLN A 157 -7.90 -10.85 10.13
C GLN A 157 -6.79 -9.86 9.78
N PHE A 158 -7.10 -8.57 9.94
CA PHE A 158 -6.09 -7.52 9.87
C PHE A 158 -5.14 -7.63 11.06
N LEU A 159 -3.88 -7.25 10.86
CA LEU A 159 -2.90 -7.15 11.93
C LEU A 159 -2.82 -5.71 12.40
N LYS A 160 -3.10 -5.44 13.68
CA LYS A 160 -2.79 -4.15 14.31
C LYS A 160 -1.28 -3.93 14.32
N VAL A 161 -0.84 -2.81 13.75
CA VAL A 161 0.59 -2.46 13.66
C VAL A 161 0.97 -1.45 14.74
N ALA A 162 0.17 -0.41 14.91
CA ALA A 162 0.40 0.66 15.88
C ALA A 162 -0.91 1.39 16.18
N GLY A 163 -0.96 2.11 17.29
CA GLY A 163 -2.08 3.02 17.60
C GLY A 163 -1.71 4.04 18.67
N GLY A 164 -2.48 5.11 18.76
CA GLY A 164 -2.30 6.20 19.73
C GLY A 164 -3.30 7.34 19.53
N SER A 165 -3.28 8.34 20.42
CA SER A 165 -4.06 9.56 20.27
C SER A 165 -3.23 10.68 19.64
N PHE A 166 -3.84 11.40 18.70
CA PHE A 166 -3.24 12.56 18.02
C PHE A 166 -3.89 13.89 18.45
N ARG A 167 -4.80 13.85 19.42
CA ARG A 167 -5.35 15.04 20.09
C ARG A 167 -4.71 15.20 21.46
N ASP A 168 -3.99 16.31 21.67
CA ASP A 168 -3.35 16.66 22.93
C ASP A 168 -4.24 17.46 23.89
N ALA A 169 -5.44 17.91 23.47
CA ALA A 169 -6.30 18.75 24.30
C ALA A 169 -7.81 18.46 24.12
N PHE A 170 -8.50 18.42 25.27
CA PHE A 170 -9.95 18.38 25.37
C PHE A 170 -10.51 19.76 24.94
N VAL A 171 -11.12 19.86 23.76
CA VAL A 171 -11.83 21.08 23.35
C VAL A 171 -13.12 21.15 24.16
N ARG A 172 -13.21 22.13 25.07
CA ARG A 172 -14.46 22.50 25.76
C ARG A 172 -15.15 23.56 24.92
N ASP A 173 -16.35 23.26 24.44
CA ASP A 173 -17.30 24.26 23.96
C ASP A 173 -17.86 25.10 25.13
#